data_AF-A0A9Q8T1V4-F1
#
_entry.id   AF-A0A9Q8T1V4-F1
#
_cell.length_a   1.000
_cell.length_b   1.000
_cell.length_c   1.000
_cell.angle_alpha   90.00
_cell.angle_beta   90.00
_cell.angle_gamma   90.00
#
_symmetry.space_group_name_H-M   'P 1'
#
loop_
_entity.id
_entity.type
_entity.pdbx_description
1 polymer ?
#
loop_
_entity_poly.entity_id
_entity_poly.type
_entity_poly.pdbx_seq_one_letter_code
_entity_poly.pdbx_strand_id
1 'polypeptide(L)'
;MIALPGKAMLKASALVTLAMTAALVVHQLSYANDFALPNQSIELVRFCNASERYGKDLIHPTEASTPQEPIPKIIHQIWKTNDTSTYPGSGERIQASYETWKHTMEPLNYTIKLWTDEDVLELIKTEYSWLLSTYEGYAQNIQRADVARLVVVHAEGGIYADLDVYPRSTEVMSCMQSLGLQAVFAPTSSTLGLSNHFFMAQRGSSFLEWALQEAKRRGGATSKRILLPYLQVFWSTGPIMVTYAFHQYAWMYSTLHHGVALLDEGYARKLFGHAAGRSWHGSDGQFLNYVSDHLGTVLFWVTVCLSVLSLATIIVLKKSRGKSIDFLVGCGSVCRKKSWVAKV
;
A
#
# COMPACT_ATOMS: atom_id res chain seq x y z
N MET A 1 18.88 50.94 6.67
CA MET A 1 19.18 49.49 6.71
C MET A 1 19.54 49.11 8.13
N ILE A 2 18.64 48.46 8.88
CA ILE A 2 18.92 47.99 10.23
C ILE A 2 19.64 46.64 10.09
N ALA A 3 20.95 46.62 10.30
CA ALA A 3 21.73 45.38 10.32
C ALA A 3 21.37 44.60 11.60
N LEU A 4 20.64 43.50 11.44
CA LEU A 4 20.41 42.56 12.54
C LEU A 4 21.76 41.99 12.99
N PRO A 5 22.09 41.98 14.30
CA PRO A 5 23.35 41.40 14.77
C PRO A 5 23.45 39.94 14.31
N GLY A 6 24.65 39.47 13.92
CA GLY A 6 24.82 38.17 13.27
C GLY A 6 24.18 36.97 13.99
N LYS A 7 24.08 37.03 15.33
CA LYS A 7 23.37 36.03 16.15
C LYS A 7 21.84 36.05 15.95
N ALA A 8 21.24 37.21 15.68
CA ALA A 8 19.82 37.35 15.37
C ALA A 8 19.50 36.89 13.94
N MET A 9 20.36 37.17 12.96
CA MET A 9 20.21 36.63 11.61
C MET A 9 20.35 35.10 11.59
N LEU A 10 21.30 34.53 12.35
CA LEU A 10 21.46 33.08 12.46
C LEU A 10 20.22 32.40 13.08
N LYS A 11 19.66 33.00 14.15
CA LYS A 11 18.42 32.52 14.78
C LYS A 11 17.21 32.65 13.85
N ALA A 12 17.07 33.75 13.13
CA ALA A 12 16.00 33.94 12.16
C ALA A 12 16.11 32.94 11.00
N SER A 13 17.32 32.72 10.47
CA SER A 13 17.57 31.71 9.44
C SER A 13 17.23 30.31 9.94
N ALA A 14 17.63 29.93 11.16
CA ALA A 14 17.29 28.64 11.73
C ALA A 14 15.77 28.45 11.91
N LEU A 15 15.06 29.51 12.33
CA LEU A 15 13.60 29.49 12.48
C LEU A 15 12.90 29.32 11.13
N VAL A 16 13.34 30.05 10.09
CA VAL A 16 12.80 29.92 8.73
C VAL A 16 13.05 28.53 8.18
N THR A 17 14.27 27.99 8.33
CA THR A 17 14.57 26.61 7.90
C THR A 17 13.69 25.60 8.63
N LEU A 18 13.49 25.73 9.94
CA LEU A 18 12.62 24.84 10.70
C LEU A 18 11.16 24.93 10.23
N ALA A 19 10.65 26.14 10.01
CA ALA A 19 9.29 26.36 9.52
C ALA A 19 9.08 25.79 8.10
N MET A 20 10.05 25.99 7.20
CA MET A 20 10.01 25.42 5.84
C MET A 20 10.06 23.89 5.87
N THR A 21 10.91 23.30 6.72
CA THR A 21 10.96 21.85 6.91
C THR A 21 9.64 21.32 7.48
N ALA A 22 9.06 22.00 8.48
CA ALA A 22 7.76 21.61 9.04
C ALA A 22 6.65 21.70 7.98
N ALA A 23 6.61 22.77 7.18
CA ALA A 23 5.65 22.92 6.09
C ALA A 23 5.82 21.84 5.02
N LEU A 24 7.06 21.47 4.68
CA LEU A 24 7.35 20.38 3.77
C LEU A 24 6.87 19.03 4.33
N VAL A 25 7.14 18.75 5.60
CA VAL A 25 6.67 17.52 6.27
C VAL A 25 5.14 17.46 6.27
N VAL A 26 4.46 18.55 6.64
CA VAL A 26 2.99 18.63 6.60
C VAL A 26 2.46 18.42 5.17
N HIS A 27 3.11 19.02 4.16
CA HIS A 27 2.75 18.81 2.77
C HIS A 27 2.96 17.37 2.31
N GLN A 28 4.03 16.69 2.75
CA GLN A 28 4.21 15.27 2.44
C GLN A 28 3.19 14.38 3.16
N LEU A 29 2.84 14.71 4.41
CA LEU A 29 1.81 14.01 5.18
C LEU A 29 0.40 14.22 4.63
N SER A 30 0.13 15.33 3.93
CA SER A 30 -1.21 15.56 3.35
C SER A 30 -1.57 14.54 2.28
N TYR A 31 -0.59 13.95 1.59
CA TYR A 31 -0.83 12.82 0.67
C TYR A 31 -1.25 11.54 1.40
N ALA A 32 -0.99 11.43 2.69
CA ALA A 32 -1.51 10.37 3.54
C ALA A 32 -2.96 10.64 4.00
N ASN A 33 -3.54 11.84 3.79
CA ASN A 33 -4.96 12.05 4.09
C ASN A 33 -5.88 11.21 3.19
N ASP A 34 -5.40 10.72 2.05
CA ASP A 34 -6.11 9.73 1.24
C ASP A 34 -6.27 8.37 1.95
N PHE A 35 -5.62 8.13 3.09
CA PHE A 35 -5.95 6.99 3.96
C PHE A 35 -7.25 7.20 4.75
N ALA A 36 -7.72 8.45 4.90
CA ALA A 36 -8.98 8.78 5.58
C ALA A 36 -10.15 8.72 4.58
N LEU A 37 -10.42 7.53 4.05
CA LEU A 37 -11.52 7.30 3.10
C LEU A 37 -12.85 7.04 3.83
N PRO A 38 -13.99 7.39 3.21
CA PRO A 38 -15.29 7.48 3.87
C PRO A 38 -15.81 6.13 4.37
N ASN A 39 -16.78 6.21 5.29
CA ASN A 39 -17.41 5.16 6.11
C ASN A 39 -18.11 4.00 5.34
N GLN A 40 -17.80 3.79 4.06
CA GLN A 40 -18.34 2.66 3.30
C GLN A 40 -17.44 1.44 3.45
N SER A 41 -18.00 0.39 4.03
CA SER A 41 -17.36 -0.91 4.17
C SER A 41 -17.22 -1.59 2.81
N ILE A 42 -16.03 -2.08 2.49
CA ILE A 42 -15.82 -2.96 1.35
C ILE A 42 -16.51 -4.29 1.64
N GLU A 43 -17.22 -4.86 0.65
CA GLU A 43 -17.84 -6.18 0.77
C GLU A 43 -16.74 -7.24 0.95
N LEU A 44 -16.78 -7.99 2.06
CA LEU A 44 -15.77 -9.00 2.39
C LEU A 44 -16.27 -10.40 2.04
N VAL A 45 -15.58 -11.08 1.11
CA VAL A 45 -15.87 -12.47 0.74
C VAL A 45 -15.03 -13.41 1.61
N ARG A 46 -15.72 -14.10 2.52
CA ARG A 46 -15.12 -15.12 3.40
C ARG A 46 -15.30 -16.54 2.89
N PHE A 47 -16.36 -16.78 2.11
CA PHE A 47 -16.75 -18.09 1.61
C PHE A 47 -17.32 -17.97 0.20
N CYS A 48 -16.92 -18.89 -0.68
CA CYS A 48 -17.52 -19.00 -2.01
C CYS A 48 -18.83 -19.78 -1.99
N ASN A 49 -18.93 -20.76 -1.09
CA ASN A 49 -19.97 -21.77 -1.15
C ASN A 49 -21.29 -21.18 -0.64
N ALA A 50 -22.37 -21.34 -1.40
CA ALA A 50 -23.66 -20.73 -1.07
C ALA A 50 -24.22 -21.23 0.28
N SER A 51 -23.96 -22.50 0.63
CA SER A 51 -24.36 -23.09 1.92
C SER A 51 -23.58 -22.54 3.11
N GLU A 52 -22.34 -22.09 2.90
CA GLU A 52 -21.49 -21.48 3.94
C GLU A 52 -21.76 -19.97 4.11
N ARG A 53 -22.29 -19.33 3.06
CA ARG A 53 -22.74 -17.93 3.06
C ARG A 53 -24.07 -17.73 3.80
N TYR A 54 -24.94 -18.73 3.82
CA TYR A 54 -26.28 -18.64 4.43
C TYR A 54 -26.21 -18.34 5.94
N GLY A 55 -26.68 -17.14 6.32
CA GLY A 55 -26.74 -16.68 7.72
C GLY A 55 -25.44 -16.12 8.29
N LYS A 56 -24.37 -15.96 7.49
CA LYS A 56 -23.07 -15.40 7.91
C LYS A 56 -22.62 -14.18 7.12
N ASP A 57 -23.07 -14.05 5.87
CA ASP A 57 -22.86 -12.87 5.03
C ASP A 57 -24.21 -12.22 4.73
N LEU A 58 -24.26 -10.89 4.58
CA LEU A 58 -25.47 -10.10 4.26
C LEU A 58 -26.02 -10.33 2.83
N ILE A 59 -25.66 -11.46 2.22
CA ILE A 59 -26.00 -11.79 0.84
C ILE A 59 -27.44 -12.32 0.83
N HIS A 60 -28.40 -11.44 0.54
CA HIS A 60 -29.57 -11.87 -0.21
C HIS A 60 -29.16 -11.86 -1.69
N PRO A 61 -29.24 -12.99 -2.42
CA PRO A 61 -29.10 -12.96 -3.87
C PRO A 61 -30.23 -12.10 -4.41
N THR A 62 -29.92 -10.85 -4.73
CA THR A 62 -30.87 -9.99 -5.41
C THR A 62 -30.86 -10.41 -6.87
N GLU A 63 -32.05 -10.53 -7.45
CA GLU A 63 -32.29 -10.68 -8.88
C GLU A 63 -31.68 -9.48 -9.62
N ALA A 64 -30.36 -9.46 -9.80
CA ALA A 64 -29.71 -8.55 -10.71
C ALA A 64 -30.13 -8.96 -12.13
N SER A 65 -31.08 -8.22 -12.68
CA SER A 65 -31.71 -8.40 -14.00
C SER A 65 -30.76 -8.21 -15.20
N THR A 66 -29.45 -8.18 -14.97
CA THR A 66 -28.43 -8.13 -16.02
C THR A 66 -27.53 -9.34 -15.86
N PRO A 67 -27.46 -10.26 -16.85
CA PRO A 67 -26.48 -11.34 -16.84
C PRO A 67 -25.09 -10.74 -16.76
N GLN A 68 -24.46 -10.83 -15.60
CA GLN A 68 -23.06 -10.46 -15.47
C GLN A 68 -22.22 -11.50 -16.20
N GLU A 69 -21.37 -11.07 -17.15
CA GLU A 69 -20.46 -11.98 -17.81
C GLU A 69 -19.55 -12.66 -16.77
N PRO A 70 -19.29 -13.97 -16.87
CA PRO A 70 -18.40 -14.63 -15.93
C PRO A 70 -16.99 -14.07 -16.05
N ILE A 71 -16.24 -14.02 -14.95
CA ILE A 71 -14.81 -13.69 -14.99
C ILE A 71 -14.09 -14.70 -15.89
N PRO A 72 -13.47 -14.27 -17.02
CA PRO A 72 -12.82 -15.17 -17.97
C PRO A 72 -11.76 -16.08 -17.34
N LYS A 73 -11.57 -17.27 -17.89
CA LYS A 73 -10.49 -18.20 -17.50
C LYS A 73 -9.16 -17.81 -18.14
N ILE A 74 -8.70 -16.59 -17.87
CA ILE A 74 -7.43 -16.07 -18.33
C ILE A 74 -6.64 -15.60 -17.12
N ILE A 75 -5.37 -16.00 -17.03
CA ILE A 75 -4.46 -15.55 -15.98
C ILE A 75 -3.38 -14.71 -16.64
N HIS A 76 -3.23 -13.50 -16.15
CA HIS A 76 -2.29 -12.50 -16.62
C HIS A 76 -1.16 -12.34 -15.62
N GLN A 77 0.06 -12.40 -16.14
CA GLN A 77 1.27 -12.00 -15.42
C GLN A 77 2.04 -11.03 -16.31
N ILE A 78 2.80 -10.13 -15.70
CA ILE A 78 3.53 -9.09 -16.43
C ILE A 78 5.01 -9.19 -16.09
N TRP A 79 5.84 -9.12 -17.12
CA TRP A 79 7.26 -8.96 -16.98
C TRP A 79 7.82 -8.07 -18.07
N LYS A 80 9.06 -7.60 -17.92
CA LYS A 80 9.68 -6.72 -18.92
C LYS A 80 9.81 -7.40 -20.28
N THR A 81 10.07 -8.70 -20.28
CA THR A 81 10.30 -9.52 -21.47
C THR A 81 9.57 -10.85 -21.34
N ASN A 82 9.61 -11.67 -22.39
CA ASN A 82 9.07 -13.03 -22.35
C ASN A 82 9.95 -14.02 -21.55
N ASP A 83 11.08 -13.59 -20.99
CA ASP A 83 11.97 -14.41 -20.17
C ASP A 83 11.91 -13.99 -18.69
N THR A 84 11.14 -14.74 -17.91
CA THR A 84 10.97 -14.54 -16.46
C THR A 84 12.23 -14.85 -15.65
N SER A 85 13.22 -15.56 -16.22
CA SER A 85 14.49 -15.85 -15.53
C SER A 85 15.34 -14.59 -15.31
N THR A 86 15.09 -13.54 -16.09
CA THR A 86 15.74 -12.23 -15.94
C THR A 86 15.31 -11.46 -14.69
N TYR A 87 14.43 -12.02 -13.86
CA TYR A 87 14.00 -11.41 -12.60
C TYR A 87 15.17 -11.29 -11.60
N PRO A 88 15.53 -10.07 -11.14
CA PRO A 88 16.69 -9.86 -10.28
C PRO A 88 16.64 -10.66 -8.97
N GLY A 89 17.70 -11.41 -8.70
CA GLY A 89 17.93 -12.11 -7.42
C GLY A 89 16.97 -13.27 -7.11
N SER A 90 16.01 -13.57 -7.99
CA SER A 90 15.04 -14.66 -7.77
C SER A 90 14.46 -15.27 -9.06
N GLY A 91 15.17 -15.14 -10.19
CA GLY A 91 14.77 -15.66 -11.52
C GLY A 91 14.25 -17.10 -11.51
N GLU A 92 15.00 -18.05 -10.93
CA GLU A 92 14.57 -19.45 -10.86
C GLU A 92 13.25 -19.63 -10.10
N ARG A 93 13.08 -18.96 -8.95
CA ARG A 93 11.86 -19.04 -8.15
C ARG A 93 10.66 -18.43 -8.88
N ILE A 94 10.89 -17.32 -9.58
CA ILE A 94 9.88 -16.60 -10.35
C ILE A 94 9.46 -17.42 -11.59
N GLN A 95 10.42 -18.00 -12.29
CA GLN A 95 10.14 -18.92 -13.39
C GLN A 95 9.35 -20.14 -12.89
N ALA A 96 9.75 -20.73 -11.76
CA ALA A 96 9.00 -21.84 -11.16
C ALA A 96 7.57 -21.45 -10.78
N SER A 97 7.36 -20.22 -10.29
CA SER A 97 6.02 -19.68 -10.00
C SER A 97 5.16 -19.59 -11.27
N TYR A 98 5.70 -19.01 -12.35
CA TYR A 98 5.04 -18.93 -13.66
C TYR A 98 4.69 -20.32 -14.22
N GLU A 99 5.62 -21.27 -14.17
CA GLU A 99 5.35 -22.65 -14.62
C GLU A 99 4.33 -23.38 -13.72
N THR A 100 4.28 -23.06 -12.42
CA THR A 100 3.27 -23.62 -11.51
C THR A 100 1.87 -23.19 -11.93
N TRP A 101 1.68 -21.93 -12.32
CA TRP A 101 0.40 -21.44 -12.87
C TRP A 101 -0.03 -22.22 -14.10
N LYS A 102 0.86 -22.37 -15.08
CA LYS A 102 0.60 -23.15 -16.31
C LYS A 102 0.22 -24.58 -16.01
N HIS A 103 1.08 -25.30 -15.28
CA HIS A 103 0.87 -26.71 -14.96
C HIS A 103 -0.43 -26.97 -14.19
N THR A 104 -0.80 -26.05 -13.30
CA THR A 104 -1.97 -26.20 -12.43
C THR A 104 -3.28 -25.80 -13.11
N MET A 105 -3.25 -24.79 -13.98
CA MET A 105 -4.48 -24.13 -14.47
C MET A 105 -4.80 -24.46 -15.94
N GLU A 106 -3.82 -24.69 -16.81
CA GLU A 106 -4.09 -25.08 -18.21
C GLU A 106 -4.93 -26.36 -18.32
N PRO A 107 -4.74 -27.42 -17.50
CA PRO A 107 -5.61 -28.60 -17.51
C PRO A 107 -7.08 -28.30 -17.17
N LEU A 108 -7.37 -27.13 -16.61
CA LEU A 108 -8.72 -26.67 -16.24
C LEU A 108 -9.30 -25.66 -17.25
N ASN A 109 -8.71 -25.60 -18.45
CA ASN A 109 -9.04 -24.71 -19.56
C ASN A 109 -8.79 -23.23 -19.27
N TYR A 110 -7.74 -22.91 -18.50
CA TYR A 110 -7.27 -21.53 -18.39
C TYR A 110 -6.22 -21.22 -19.43
N THR A 111 -6.22 -19.99 -19.93
CA THR A 111 -5.13 -19.44 -20.74
C THR A 111 -4.19 -18.66 -19.84
N ILE A 112 -2.89 -18.97 -19.86
CA ILE A 112 -1.88 -18.19 -19.14
C ILE A 112 -1.21 -17.23 -20.13
N LYS A 113 -1.21 -15.94 -19.82
CA LYS A 113 -0.58 -14.89 -20.63
C LYS A 113 0.50 -14.19 -19.82
N LEU A 114 1.71 -14.20 -20.38
CA LEU A 114 2.79 -13.32 -19.94
C LEU A 114 2.81 -12.12 -20.89
N TRP A 115 2.58 -10.93 -20.34
CA TRP A 115 2.64 -9.68 -21.09
C TRP A 115 4.02 -9.05 -20.92
N THR A 116 4.63 -8.62 -22.03
CA THR A 116 5.86 -7.81 -22.01
C THR A 116 5.57 -6.31 -21.87
N ASP A 117 6.61 -5.51 -21.61
CA ASP A 117 6.47 -4.05 -21.64
C ASP A 117 6.00 -3.56 -23.03
N GLU A 118 6.45 -4.21 -24.11
CA GLU A 118 6.02 -3.93 -25.48
C GLU A 118 4.55 -4.28 -25.71
N ASP A 119 4.09 -5.46 -25.28
CA ASP A 119 2.69 -5.89 -25.45
C ASP A 119 1.73 -4.93 -24.75
N VAL A 120 2.07 -4.52 -23.51
CA VAL A 120 1.27 -3.56 -22.74
C VAL A 120 1.27 -2.19 -23.42
N LEU A 121 2.42 -1.72 -23.90
CA LEU A 121 2.51 -0.43 -24.58
C LEU A 121 1.68 -0.42 -25.87
N GLU A 122 1.69 -1.51 -26.64
CA GLU A 122 0.85 -1.66 -27.82
C GLU A 122 -0.63 -1.61 -27.46
N LEU A 123 -1.07 -2.40 -26.46
CA LEU A 123 -2.45 -2.38 -25.96
C LEU A 123 -2.90 -0.98 -25.51
N ILE A 124 -2.03 -0.23 -24.84
CA ILE A 124 -2.34 1.14 -24.42
C ILE A 124 -2.44 2.09 -25.62
N LYS A 125 -1.55 1.96 -26.61
CA LYS A 125 -1.60 2.80 -27.82
C LYS A 125 -2.89 2.58 -28.61
N THR A 126 -3.37 1.34 -28.69
CA THR A 126 -4.53 0.97 -29.49
C THR A 126 -5.84 1.24 -28.75
N GLU A 127 -6.00 0.76 -27.52
CA GLU A 127 -7.28 0.74 -26.80
C GLU A 127 -7.38 1.81 -25.70
N TYR A 128 -6.25 2.29 -25.16
CA TYR A 128 -6.20 3.24 -24.03
C TYR A 128 -5.38 4.49 -24.34
N SER A 129 -5.48 5.02 -25.57
CA SER A 129 -4.68 6.15 -26.04
C SER A 129 -4.80 7.39 -25.12
N TRP A 130 -5.93 7.54 -24.43
CA TRP A 130 -6.17 8.58 -23.43
C TRP A 130 -5.27 8.48 -22.18
N LEU A 131 -4.70 7.30 -21.90
CA LEU A 131 -3.81 6.99 -20.78
C LEU A 131 -2.32 7.08 -21.17
N LEU A 132 -2.01 6.94 -22.47
CA LEU A 132 -0.65 6.78 -22.99
C LEU A 132 0.35 7.82 -22.46
N SER A 133 0.04 9.11 -22.57
CA SER A 133 0.92 10.19 -22.12
C SER A 133 1.23 10.12 -20.62
N THR A 134 0.29 9.65 -19.81
CA THR A 134 0.50 9.49 -18.37
C THR A 134 1.30 8.22 -18.08
N TYR A 135 1.00 7.13 -18.79
CA TYR A 135 1.71 5.86 -18.69
C TYR A 135 3.22 6.01 -18.99
N GLU A 136 3.56 6.67 -20.10
CA GLU A 136 4.95 6.97 -20.46
C GLU A 136 5.60 7.97 -19.49
N GLY A 137 4.79 8.86 -18.90
CA GLY A 137 5.24 9.91 -17.98
C GLY A 137 5.52 9.48 -16.54
N TYR A 138 5.18 8.25 -16.14
CA TYR A 138 5.46 7.74 -14.79
C TYR A 138 6.97 7.68 -14.48
N ALA A 139 7.33 8.05 -13.26
CA ALA A 139 8.74 8.13 -12.84
C ALA A 139 9.36 6.75 -12.59
N GLN A 140 8.57 5.80 -12.10
CA GLN A 140 9.04 4.47 -11.72
C GLN A 140 8.46 3.39 -12.65
N ASN A 141 9.27 2.38 -13.00
CA ASN A 141 8.80 1.23 -13.78
C ASN A 141 7.67 0.47 -13.07
N ILE A 142 7.71 0.39 -11.74
CA ILE A 142 6.64 -0.26 -10.97
C ILE A 142 5.29 0.46 -11.12
N GLN A 143 5.26 1.79 -11.31
CA GLN A 143 4.01 2.51 -11.58
C GLN A 143 3.41 2.08 -12.93
N ARG A 144 4.25 1.88 -13.95
CA ARG A 144 3.82 1.31 -15.23
C ARG A 144 3.29 -0.11 -15.05
N ALA A 145 3.97 -0.96 -14.28
CA ALA A 145 3.50 -2.32 -14.02
C ALA A 145 2.16 -2.35 -13.23
N ASP A 146 2.01 -1.46 -12.24
CA ASP A 146 0.78 -1.28 -11.46
C ASP A 146 -0.43 -0.86 -12.31
N VAL A 147 -0.21 -0.04 -13.34
CA VAL A 147 -1.27 0.35 -14.28
C VAL A 147 -1.48 -0.74 -15.32
N ALA A 148 -0.41 -1.35 -15.83
CA ALA A 148 -0.46 -2.41 -16.82
C ALA A 148 -1.35 -3.58 -16.37
N ARG A 149 -1.24 -4.01 -15.10
CA ARG A 149 -2.09 -5.08 -14.56
C ARG A 149 -3.59 -4.73 -14.60
N LEU A 150 -3.95 -3.48 -14.32
CA LEU A 150 -5.34 -3.02 -14.42
C LEU A 150 -5.80 -2.96 -15.88
N VAL A 151 -4.93 -2.48 -16.78
CA VAL A 151 -5.21 -2.38 -18.21
C VAL A 151 -5.48 -3.75 -18.84
N VAL A 152 -4.59 -4.74 -18.62
CA VAL A 152 -4.73 -6.05 -19.25
C VAL A 152 -5.99 -6.78 -18.77
N VAL A 153 -6.30 -6.71 -17.47
CA VAL A 153 -7.52 -7.31 -16.92
C VAL A 153 -8.77 -6.53 -17.35
N HIS A 154 -8.71 -5.21 -17.48
CA HIS A 154 -9.85 -4.46 -18.01
C HIS A 154 -10.13 -4.85 -19.48
N ALA A 155 -9.06 -4.99 -20.28
CA ALA A 155 -9.17 -5.31 -21.71
C ALA A 155 -9.69 -6.73 -21.98
N GLU A 156 -9.22 -7.72 -21.22
CA GLU A 156 -9.51 -9.14 -21.47
C GLU A 156 -10.36 -9.83 -20.40
N GLY A 157 -10.59 -9.18 -19.26
CA GLY A 157 -11.12 -9.80 -18.05
C GLY A 157 -10.08 -10.72 -17.40
N GLY A 158 -10.53 -11.61 -16.51
CA GLY A 158 -9.71 -12.69 -15.97
C GLY A 158 -9.07 -12.37 -14.64
N ILE A 159 -7.93 -13.01 -14.37
CA ILE A 159 -7.20 -12.96 -13.10
C ILE A 159 -5.83 -12.36 -13.37
N TYR A 160 -5.42 -11.38 -12.57
CA TYR A 160 -4.03 -10.97 -12.49
C TYR A 160 -3.37 -11.55 -11.25
N ALA A 161 -2.13 -12.00 -11.41
CA ALA A 161 -1.27 -12.41 -10.31
C ALA A 161 0.16 -11.93 -10.57
N ASP A 162 0.78 -11.28 -9.58
CA ASP A 162 2.21 -10.97 -9.64
C ASP A 162 3.03 -12.26 -9.83
N LEU A 163 4.24 -12.12 -10.37
CA LEU A 163 5.12 -13.25 -10.67
C LEU A 163 5.57 -14.02 -9.43
N ASP A 164 5.57 -13.39 -8.26
CA ASP A 164 5.86 -13.99 -6.96
C ASP A 164 4.59 -14.49 -6.22
N VAL A 165 3.43 -14.45 -6.88
CA VAL A 165 2.19 -15.09 -6.45
C VAL A 165 2.05 -16.43 -7.14
N TYR A 166 1.74 -17.49 -6.37
CA TYR A 166 1.60 -18.85 -6.87
C TYR A 166 0.26 -19.47 -6.43
N PRO A 167 -0.38 -20.32 -7.26
CA PRO A 167 -1.70 -20.87 -6.96
C PRO A 167 -1.61 -21.90 -5.82
N ARG A 168 -2.68 -22.00 -5.00
CA ARG A 168 -2.79 -23.01 -3.93
C ARG A 168 -4.01 -23.90 -4.05
N SER A 169 -5.15 -23.38 -4.51
CA SER A 169 -6.36 -24.17 -4.74
C SER A 169 -7.09 -23.72 -6.00
N THR A 170 -7.30 -24.66 -6.91
CA THR A 170 -8.01 -24.43 -8.17
C THR A 170 -9.53 -24.43 -7.99
N GLU A 171 -10.01 -25.17 -6.98
CA GLU A 171 -11.41 -25.30 -6.60
C GLU A 171 -11.90 -23.97 -6.03
N VAL A 172 -11.12 -23.38 -5.12
CA VAL A 172 -11.41 -22.06 -4.55
C VAL A 172 -11.38 -20.99 -5.63
N MET A 173 -10.41 -21.05 -6.56
CA MET A 173 -10.29 -20.11 -7.68
C MET A 173 -11.50 -20.14 -8.60
N SER A 174 -11.89 -21.33 -9.05
CA SER A 174 -13.06 -21.52 -9.91
C SER A 174 -14.34 -21.10 -9.19
N CYS A 175 -14.42 -21.34 -7.89
CA CYS A 175 -15.58 -20.93 -7.10
C CYS A 175 -15.68 -19.41 -6.95
N MET A 176 -14.57 -18.70 -6.72
CA MET A 176 -14.53 -17.23 -6.70
C MET A 176 -15.03 -16.61 -8.01
N GLN A 177 -14.59 -17.14 -9.15
CA GLN A 177 -15.03 -16.66 -10.45
C GLN A 177 -16.53 -16.89 -10.71
N SER A 178 -17.12 -17.91 -10.08
CA SER A 178 -18.54 -18.24 -10.21
C SER A 178 -19.48 -17.39 -9.35
N LEU A 179 -18.95 -16.46 -8.52
CA LEU A 179 -19.76 -15.66 -7.61
C LEU A 179 -20.63 -14.61 -8.30
N GLY A 180 -20.44 -14.37 -9.60
CA GLY A 180 -21.15 -13.30 -10.32
C GLY A 180 -20.79 -11.92 -9.79
N LEU A 181 -19.52 -11.74 -9.41
CA LEU A 181 -18.96 -10.46 -9.00
C LEU A 181 -18.24 -9.81 -10.18
N GLN A 182 -18.33 -8.48 -10.25
CA GLN A 182 -17.62 -7.67 -11.24
C GLN A 182 -16.11 -7.69 -11.01
N ALA A 183 -15.66 -7.61 -9.76
CA ALA A 183 -14.25 -7.69 -9.41
C ALA A 183 -14.03 -8.20 -7.98
N VAL A 184 -12.92 -8.91 -7.76
CA VAL A 184 -12.50 -9.42 -6.46
C VAL A 184 -11.01 -9.15 -6.25
N PHE A 185 -10.66 -8.45 -5.19
CA PHE A 185 -9.29 -8.03 -4.89
C PHE A 185 -8.72 -8.75 -3.67
N ALA A 186 -7.42 -9.00 -3.68
CA ALA A 186 -6.70 -9.41 -2.48
C ALA A 186 -6.62 -8.25 -1.46
N PRO A 187 -6.61 -8.54 -0.15
CA PRO A 187 -6.47 -7.52 0.87
C PRO A 187 -5.03 -7.01 0.97
N THR A 188 -4.87 -5.76 1.41
CA THR A 188 -3.62 -5.30 2.02
C THR A 188 -3.42 -5.97 3.39
N SER A 189 -2.20 -5.95 3.94
CA SER A 189 -1.82 -6.65 5.18
C SER A 189 -2.58 -6.24 6.46
N SER A 190 -3.49 -5.27 6.38
CA SER A 190 -4.36 -4.86 7.49
C SER A 190 -5.84 -5.08 7.20
N THR A 191 -6.22 -5.75 6.11
CA THR A 191 -7.60 -5.88 5.57
C THR A 191 -8.35 -4.56 5.30
N LEU A 192 -7.68 -3.41 5.42
CA LEU A 192 -8.29 -2.08 5.26
C LEU A 192 -8.21 -1.52 3.83
N GLY A 193 -7.74 -2.29 2.85
CA GLY A 193 -7.63 -1.80 1.48
C GLY A 193 -7.48 -2.90 0.44
N LEU A 194 -7.67 -2.50 -0.81
CA LEU A 194 -7.54 -3.34 -1.99
C LEU A 194 -6.07 -3.36 -2.39
N SER A 195 -5.52 -4.57 -2.52
CA SER A 195 -4.18 -4.77 -3.04
C SER A 195 -4.25 -5.24 -4.48
N ASN A 196 -3.41 -4.65 -5.34
CA ASN A 196 -3.36 -4.96 -6.76
C ASN A 196 -2.28 -5.99 -7.13
N HIS A 197 -1.74 -6.76 -6.17
CA HIS A 197 -0.82 -7.88 -6.48
C HIS A 197 -1.56 -9.14 -6.97
N PHE A 198 -2.83 -9.28 -6.59
CA PHE A 198 -3.73 -10.33 -7.05
C PHE A 198 -5.15 -9.80 -7.07
N PHE A 199 -5.83 -9.94 -8.20
CA PHE A 199 -7.25 -9.63 -8.32
C PHE A 199 -7.84 -10.33 -9.55
N MET A 200 -9.16 -10.38 -9.61
CA MET A 200 -9.88 -10.89 -10.77
C MET A 200 -11.05 -9.98 -11.11
N ALA A 201 -11.39 -9.85 -12.39
CA ALA A 201 -12.50 -9.02 -12.82
C ALA A 201 -13.09 -9.46 -14.14
N GLN A 202 -14.30 -9.00 -14.40
CA GLN A 202 -14.93 -9.09 -15.70
C GLN A 202 -14.21 -8.21 -16.71
N ARG A 203 -14.31 -8.60 -17.98
CA ARG A 203 -13.89 -7.76 -19.10
C ARG A 203 -14.71 -6.47 -19.08
N GLY A 204 -14.06 -5.32 -19.27
CA GLY A 204 -14.73 -4.02 -19.24
C GLY A 204 -15.31 -3.65 -17.87
N SER A 205 -14.76 -4.18 -16.77
CA SER A 205 -15.20 -3.86 -15.42
C SER A 205 -15.23 -2.35 -15.17
N SER A 206 -16.41 -1.81 -14.87
CA SER A 206 -16.62 -0.38 -14.59
C SER A 206 -15.74 0.12 -13.45
N PHE A 207 -15.46 -0.72 -12.46
CA PHE A 207 -14.54 -0.38 -11.39
C PHE A 207 -13.09 -0.25 -11.88
N LEU A 208 -12.63 -1.17 -12.74
CA LEU A 208 -11.27 -1.08 -13.28
C LEU A 208 -11.12 0.16 -14.18
N GLU A 209 -12.12 0.50 -14.99
CA GLU A 209 -12.14 1.77 -15.74
C GLU A 209 -12.00 2.96 -14.79
N TRP A 210 -12.77 2.98 -13.70
CA TRP A 210 -12.66 4.03 -12.67
C TRP A 210 -11.26 4.11 -12.04
N ALA A 211 -10.66 2.97 -11.72
CA ALA A 211 -9.30 2.89 -11.19
C ALA A 211 -8.26 3.38 -12.20
N LEU A 212 -8.42 3.11 -13.50
CA LEU A 212 -7.53 3.62 -14.55
C LEU A 212 -7.65 5.14 -14.71
N GLN A 213 -8.86 5.69 -14.63
CA GLN A 213 -9.06 7.16 -14.63
C GLN A 213 -8.40 7.80 -13.41
N GLU A 214 -8.49 7.17 -12.24
CA GLU A 214 -7.83 7.66 -11.02
C GLU A 214 -6.30 7.56 -11.12
N ALA A 215 -5.77 6.46 -11.67
CA ALA A 215 -4.34 6.30 -11.93
C ALA A 215 -3.81 7.39 -12.86
N LYS A 216 -4.57 7.74 -13.91
CA LYS A 216 -4.25 8.87 -14.80
C LYS A 216 -4.26 10.20 -14.05
N ARG A 217 -5.30 10.47 -13.26
CA ARG A 217 -5.44 11.70 -12.47
C ARG A 217 -4.26 11.91 -11.53
N ARG A 218 -3.80 10.83 -10.89
CA ARG A 218 -2.67 10.86 -9.94
C ARG A 218 -1.30 10.88 -10.62
N GLY A 219 -1.17 10.21 -11.78
CA GLY A 219 0.10 10.04 -12.49
C GLY A 219 0.72 11.31 -13.09
N GLY A 220 -0.02 12.41 -13.16
CA GLY A 220 0.47 13.70 -13.63
C GLY A 220 1.48 14.39 -12.68
N ALA A 221 1.62 15.70 -12.83
CA ALA A 221 2.57 16.52 -12.05
C ALA A 221 2.39 16.43 -10.52
N THR A 222 1.20 16.02 -10.05
CA THR A 222 0.90 15.87 -8.62
C THR A 222 1.72 14.77 -7.96
N SER A 223 1.83 13.58 -8.59
CA SER A 223 2.64 12.48 -8.03
C SER A 223 4.12 12.87 -7.89
N LYS A 224 4.63 13.72 -8.78
CA LYS A 224 6.02 14.20 -8.78
C LYS A 224 6.37 15.11 -7.58
N ARG A 225 5.36 15.54 -6.80
CA ARG A 225 5.54 16.32 -5.57
C ARG A 225 5.77 15.44 -4.33
N ILE A 226 5.53 14.14 -4.44
CA ILE A 226 5.83 13.17 -3.38
C ILE A 226 7.31 12.82 -3.47
N LEU A 227 8.06 13.12 -2.41
CA LEU A 227 9.52 13.03 -2.43
C LEU A 227 10.06 11.61 -2.29
N LEU A 228 9.29 10.72 -1.67
CA LEU A 228 9.67 9.32 -1.46
C LEU A 228 9.08 8.46 -2.58
N PRO A 229 9.90 7.90 -3.49
CA PRO A 229 9.43 7.02 -4.56
C PRO A 229 8.49 5.90 -4.09
N TYR A 230 8.76 5.30 -2.93
CA TYR A 230 7.92 4.26 -2.35
C TYR A 230 6.49 4.77 -2.07
N LEU A 231 6.36 5.93 -1.41
CA LEU A 231 5.05 6.54 -1.16
C LEU A 231 4.40 7.01 -2.46
N GLN A 232 5.19 7.53 -3.40
CA GLN A 232 4.72 7.96 -4.72
C GLN A 232 4.05 6.79 -5.46
N VAL A 233 4.67 5.60 -5.46
CA VAL A 233 4.13 4.39 -6.10
C VAL A 233 2.80 4.00 -5.45
N PHE A 234 2.78 3.79 -4.13
CA PHE A 234 1.58 3.39 -3.40
C PHE A 234 0.41 4.37 -3.62
N TRP A 235 0.70 5.68 -3.55
CA TRP A 235 -0.29 6.74 -3.68
C TRP A 235 -0.83 6.88 -5.10
N SER A 236 0.00 6.72 -6.13
CA SER A 236 -0.38 7.05 -7.52
C SER A 236 -0.91 5.89 -8.34
N THR A 237 -0.42 4.67 -8.10
CA THR A 237 -0.76 3.48 -8.92
C THR A 237 -0.95 2.22 -8.09
N GLY A 238 -0.44 2.19 -6.85
CA GLY A 238 -0.50 1.04 -5.97
C GLY A 238 -1.78 0.92 -5.13
N PRO A 239 -1.73 0.17 -4.01
CA PRO A 239 -2.90 -0.15 -3.19
C PRO A 239 -3.69 1.06 -2.65
N ILE A 240 -3.03 2.19 -2.34
CA ILE A 240 -3.73 3.39 -1.86
C ILE A 240 -4.59 3.96 -2.99
N MET A 241 -4.06 4.04 -4.21
CA MET A 241 -4.82 4.50 -5.37
C MET A 241 -6.05 3.64 -5.63
N VAL A 242 -5.87 2.31 -5.69
CA VAL A 242 -6.98 1.38 -6.00
C VAL A 242 -8.04 1.41 -4.89
N THR A 243 -7.62 1.49 -3.63
CA THR A 243 -8.54 1.65 -2.49
C THR A 243 -9.30 2.96 -2.58
N TYR A 244 -8.63 4.07 -2.87
CA TYR A 244 -9.29 5.36 -3.09
C TYR A 244 -10.31 5.32 -4.23
N ALA A 245 -9.91 4.74 -5.37
CA ALA A 245 -10.79 4.56 -6.51
C ALA A 245 -12.05 3.77 -6.12
N PHE A 246 -11.89 2.72 -5.29
CA PHE A 246 -13.02 1.92 -4.82
C PHE A 246 -13.99 2.75 -3.98
N HIS A 247 -13.50 3.51 -3.00
CA HIS A 247 -14.39 4.31 -2.16
C HIS A 247 -15.15 5.38 -2.96
N GLN A 248 -14.51 5.99 -3.96
CA GLN A 248 -15.19 6.92 -4.86
C GLN A 248 -16.24 6.22 -5.73
N TYR A 249 -15.89 5.06 -6.29
CA TYR A 249 -16.80 4.23 -7.07
C TYR A 249 -18.02 3.81 -6.23
N ALA A 250 -17.80 3.22 -5.05
CA ALA A 250 -18.87 2.79 -4.16
C ALA A 250 -19.77 3.96 -3.69
N TRP A 251 -19.18 5.15 -3.47
CA TRP A 251 -19.94 6.34 -3.09
C TRP A 251 -20.87 6.81 -4.21
N MET A 252 -20.34 6.94 -5.43
CA MET A 252 -21.12 7.40 -6.57
C MET A 252 -22.21 6.42 -6.99
N TYR A 253 -21.91 5.12 -6.97
CA TYR A 253 -22.85 4.13 -7.47
C TYR A 253 -23.93 3.75 -6.46
N SER A 254 -23.84 4.14 -5.18
CA SER A 254 -24.92 4.14 -4.16
C SER A 254 -25.85 2.90 -4.11
N THR A 255 -25.43 1.78 -4.68
CA THR A 255 -26.14 0.50 -4.70
C THR A 255 -25.56 -0.37 -3.61
N LEU A 256 -26.42 -1.09 -2.88
CA LEU A 256 -26.01 -2.10 -1.88
C LEU A 256 -25.00 -3.12 -2.43
N HIS A 257 -24.91 -3.29 -3.75
CA HIS A 257 -24.04 -4.25 -4.43
C HIS A 257 -23.35 -3.62 -5.64
N HIS A 258 -22.15 -3.08 -5.44
CA HIS A 258 -21.29 -2.55 -6.52
C HIS A 258 -20.55 -3.65 -7.30
N GLY A 259 -20.72 -4.92 -6.94
CA GLY A 259 -20.09 -6.08 -7.61
C GLY A 259 -18.58 -6.19 -7.37
N VAL A 260 -17.99 -5.27 -6.62
CA VAL A 260 -16.57 -5.29 -6.21
C VAL A 260 -16.46 -5.78 -4.78
N ALA A 261 -15.64 -6.79 -4.55
CA ALA A 261 -15.44 -7.38 -3.23
C ALA A 261 -13.96 -7.56 -2.87
N LEU A 262 -13.69 -7.71 -1.57
CA LEU A 262 -12.40 -7.97 -0.98
C LEU A 262 -12.34 -9.41 -0.49
N LEU A 263 -11.24 -10.11 -0.78
CA LEU A 263 -10.98 -11.42 -0.20
C LEU A 263 -10.62 -11.28 1.28
N ASP A 264 -11.22 -12.11 2.12
CA ASP A 264 -10.73 -12.32 3.48
C ASP A 264 -9.28 -12.83 3.47
N GLU A 265 -8.45 -12.38 4.41
CA GLU A 265 -7.04 -12.78 4.50
C GLU A 265 -6.84 -14.29 4.66
N GLY A 266 -7.67 -14.95 5.47
CA GLY A 266 -7.63 -16.40 5.64
C GLY A 266 -8.01 -17.11 4.35
N TYR A 267 -8.98 -16.56 3.62
CA TYR A 267 -9.42 -17.12 2.34
C TYR A 267 -8.42 -16.86 1.20
N ALA A 268 -7.82 -15.67 1.13
CA ALA A 268 -6.74 -15.34 0.20
C ALA A 268 -5.55 -16.31 0.35
N ARG A 269 -5.16 -16.64 1.59
CA ARG A 269 -4.08 -17.63 1.87
C ARG A 269 -4.43 -19.06 1.42
N LYS A 270 -5.71 -19.40 1.26
CA LYS A 270 -6.15 -20.69 0.70
C LYS A 270 -6.11 -20.66 -0.83
N LEU A 271 -6.44 -19.52 -1.42
CA LEU A 271 -6.48 -19.33 -2.87
C LEU A 271 -5.08 -19.28 -3.49
N PHE A 272 -4.17 -18.48 -2.93
CA PHE A 272 -2.82 -18.28 -3.44
C PHE A 272 -1.79 -18.10 -2.32
N GLY A 273 -0.52 -18.29 -2.65
CA GLY A 273 0.62 -17.88 -1.84
C GLY A 273 1.32 -16.68 -2.47
N HIS A 274 1.99 -15.86 -1.66
CA HIS A 274 2.72 -14.68 -2.10
C HIS A 274 4.10 -14.70 -1.44
N ALA A 275 5.15 -14.86 -2.23
CA ALA A 275 6.52 -14.67 -1.77
C ALA A 275 6.81 -13.16 -1.76
N ALA A 276 7.19 -12.59 -0.61
CA ALA A 276 7.28 -11.13 -0.45
C ALA A 276 8.11 -10.46 -1.58
N GLY A 277 7.40 -9.80 -2.51
CA GLY A 277 7.99 -9.03 -3.59
C GLY A 277 8.65 -7.77 -3.09
N ARG A 278 9.97 -7.69 -3.20
CA ARG A 278 10.77 -6.52 -2.76
C ARG A 278 11.71 -5.99 -3.84
N SER A 279 11.58 -6.49 -5.07
CA SER A 279 12.54 -6.26 -6.17
C SER A 279 12.57 -4.83 -6.71
N TRP A 280 11.51 -4.06 -6.51
CA TRP A 280 11.43 -2.66 -6.96
C TRP A 280 11.78 -1.65 -5.85
N HIS A 281 11.92 -2.09 -4.60
CA HIS A 281 12.12 -1.18 -3.46
C HIS A 281 13.49 -0.49 -3.53
N GLY A 282 13.47 0.84 -3.59
CA GLY A 282 14.63 1.68 -3.32
C GLY A 282 15.01 1.69 -1.84
N SER A 283 16.02 2.49 -1.50
CA SER A 283 16.48 2.65 -0.10
C SER A 283 15.41 3.23 0.82
N ASP A 284 14.53 4.07 0.29
CA ASP A 284 13.37 4.62 0.99
C ASP A 284 12.35 3.53 1.34
N GLY A 285 12.01 2.66 0.38
CA GLY A 285 11.13 1.52 0.61
C GLY A 285 11.72 0.52 1.60
N GLN A 286 13.02 0.26 1.52
CA GLN A 286 13.72 -0.59 2.50
C GLN A 286 13.66 0.00 3.91
N PHE A 287 13.89 1.31 4.05
CA PHE A 287 13.81 2.01 5.32
C PHE A 287 12.38 2.01 5.89
N LEU A 288 11.37 2.35 5.08
CA LEU A 288 9.98 2.37 5.52
C LEU A 288 9.48 0.99 5.93
N ASN A 289 9.83 -0.07 5.17
CA ASN A 289 9.51 -1.44 5.55
C ASN A 289 10.23 -1.84 6.84
N TYR A 290 11.51 -1.48 7.02
CA TYR A 290 12.22 -1.72 8.28
C TYR A 290 11.53 -1.04 9.47
N VAL A 291 11.13 0.23 9.32
CA VAL A 291 10.40 0.97 10.36
C VAL A 291 9.06 0.31 10.66
N SER A 292 8.33 -0.15 9.64
CA SER A 292 7.07 -0.87 9.81
C SER A 292 7.27 -2.19 10.57
N ASP A 293 8.25 -3.00 10.15
CA ASP A 293 8.57 -4.30 10.75
C ASP A 293 9.06 -4.15 12.20
N HIS A 294 9.65 -3.00 12.56
CA HIS A 294 10.24 -2.73 13.87
C HIS A 294 9.56 -1.56 14.61
N LEU A 295 8.30 -1.25 14.29
CA LEU A 295 7.62 -0.04 14.75
C LEU A 295 7.66 0.10 16.28
N GLY A 296 7.40 -0.99 17.01
CA GLY A 296 7.48 -1.01 18.48
C GLY A 296 8.87 -0.65 19.01
N THR A 297 9.92 -1.21 18.40
CA THR A 297 11.32 -0.93 18.78
C THR A 297 11.72 0.50 18.43
N VAL A 298 11.32 1.00 17.26
CA VAL A 298 11.58 2.38 16.84
C VAL A 298 10.87 3.37 17.77
N LEU A 299 9.59 3.17 18.06
CA LEU A 299 8.81 4.03 18.97
C LEU A 299 9.41 4.05 20.39
N PHE A 300 9.87 2.90 20.88
CA PHE A 300 10.58 2.81 22.16
C PHE A 300 11.81 3.71 22.20
N TRP A 301 12.71 3.57 21.22
CA TRP A 301 13.95 4.38 21.17
C TRP A 301 13.67 5.86 20.96
N VAL A 302 12.70 6.22 20.11
CA VAL A 302 12.27 7.61 19.93
C VAL A 302 11.77 8.20 21.26
N THR A 303 10.96 7.46 22.01
CA THR A 303 10.46 7.89 23.32
C THR A 303 11.59 8.09 24.33
N VAL A 304 12.57 7.18 24.37
CA VAL A 304 13.77 7.30 25.22
C VAL A 304 14.57 8.55 24.83
N CYS A 305 14.85 8.75 23.54
CA CYS A 305 15.58 9.92 23.05
C CYS A 305 14.87 11.24 23.38
N LEU A 306 13.56 11.33 23.15
CA LEU A 306 12.77 12.52 23.47
C LEU A 306 12.74 12.79 24.98
N SER A 307 12.68 11.74 25.80
CA SER A 307 12.73 11.86 27.27
C SER A 307 14.09 12.39 27.75
N VAL A 308 15.19 11.86 27.19
CA VAL A 308 16.56 12.33 27.49
C VAL A 308 16.75 13.78 27.03
N LEU A 309 16.29 14.15 25.83
CA LEU A 309 16.36 15.51 25.30
C LEU A 309 15.54 16.50 26.15
N SER A 310 14.33 16.10 26.58
CA SER A 310 13.49 16.88 27.48
C SER A 310 14.20 17.11 28.82
N LEU A 311 14.75 16.05 29.42
CA LEU A 311 15.51 16.14 30.67
C LEU A 311 16.75 17.03 30.53
N ALA A 312 17.52 16.88 29.45
CA ALA A 312 18.67 17.72 29.16
C ALA A 312 18.28 19.19 28.99
N THR A 313 17.18 19.47 28.30
CA THR A 313 16.64 20.82 28.12
C THR A 313 16.22 21.44 29.45
N ILE A 314 15.54 20.67 30.32
CA ILE A 314 15.16 21.11 31.67
C ILE A 314 16.41 21.43 32.50
N ILE A 315 17.44 20.59 32.46
CA ILE A 315 18.72 20.80 33.15
C ILE A 315 19.39 22.10 32.67
N VAL A 316 19.49 22.31 31.36
CA VAL A 316 20.08 23.51 30.77
C VAL A 316 19.30 24.76 31.16
N LEU A 317 17.96 24.72 31.12
CA LEU A 317 17.10 25.85 31.50
C LEU A 317 17.16 26.17 33.00
N LYS A 318 17.26 25.14 33.87
CA LYS A 318 17.45 25.35 35.32
C LYS A 318 18.81 25.98 35.60
N LYS A 319 19.87 25.48 34.95
CA LYS A 319 21.23 26.01 35.07
C LYS A 319 21.34 27.45 34.55
N SER A 320 20.71 27.78 33.42
CA SER A 320 20.72 29.14 32.87
C SER A 320 19.91 30.15 33.70
N ARG A 321 18.98 29.68 34.53
CA ARG A 321 18.17 30.50 35.47
C ARG A 321 18.77 30.55 36.89
N GLY A 322 19.96 29.97 37.11
CA GLY A 322 20.64 29.97 38.41
C GLY A 322 19.94 29.12 39.49
N LYS A 323 19.05 28.19 39.12
CA LYS A 323 18.34 27.32 40.07
C LYS A 323 19.14 26.03 40.31
N SER A 324 19.23 25.59 41.57
CA SER A 324 19.81 24.28 41.95
C SER A 324 19.13 23.13 41.20
N ILE A 325 19.93 22.15 40.77
CA ILE A 325 19.42 20.90 40.19
C ILE A 325 19.34 19.88 41.33
N ASP A 326 18.22 19.87 42.04
CA ASP A 326 17.95 18.81 43.02
C ASP A 326 17.42 17.59 42.25
N PHE A 327 18.30 16.64 41.96
CA PHE A 327 17.86 15.30 41.58
C PHE A 327 17.28 14.66 42.85
N LEU A 328 15.97 14.43 42.88
CA LEU A 328 15.32 13.58 43.87
C LEU A 328 15.78 12.13 43.65
N VAL A 329 17.02 11.82 44.04
CA VAL A 329 17.38 10.47 44.43
C VAL A 329 16.76 10.30 45.80
N GLY A 330 15.75 9.44 45.88
CA GLY A 330 15.05 9.10 47.11
C GLY A 330 16.01 8.50 48.13
N CYS A 331 16.70 9.36 48.88
CA CYS A 331 17.20 8.99 50.18
C CYS A 331 16.13 9.47 51.17
N GLY A 332 15.28 8.52 51.57
CA GLY A 332 14.33 8.73 52.66
C GLY A 332 15.02 9.30 53.89
N SER A 333 14.23 10.00 54.68
CA SER A 333 14.57 10.78 55.88
C SER A 333 15.25 10.00 57.00
N VAL A 334 16.43 9.42 56.78
CA VAL A 334 17.24 8.75 57.80
C VAL A 334 18.72 9.03 57.59
N CYS A 335 19.12 10.30 57.71
CA CYS A 335 20.49 10.69 58.03
C CYS A 335 20.47 11.99 58.81
N ARG A 336 19.87 11.96 60.02
CA ARG A 336 20.09 12.98 61.04
C ARG A 336 21.15 12.50 62.04
N LYS A 337 22.30 13.16 61.97
CA LYS A 337 23.21 13.54 63.07
C LYS A 337 23.52 12.48 64.14
N LYS A 338 24.73 11.92 64.09
CA LYS A 338 25.52 11.69 65.32
C LYS A 338 26.63 12.74 65.35
N SER A 339 26.51 13.71 66.27
CA SER A 339 27.60 14.62 66.60
C SER A 339 28.60 13.90 67.50
N TRP A 340 29.87 13.88 67.11
CA TRP A 340 30.97 13.72 68.05
C TRP A 340 31.70 15.05 68.13
N VAL A 341 31.52 15.73 69.26
CA VAL A 341 32.34 16.87 69.69
C VAL A 341 33.51 16.27 70.47
N ALA A 342 34.74 16.59 70.06
CA ALA A 342 35.94 16.37 70.87
C ALA A 342 36.68 17.73 71.03
N LYS A 343 36.81 18.14 72.29
CA LYS A 343 37.75 19.09 72.91
C LYS A 343 37.67 18.72 74.41
N VAL A 344 38.71 18.37 75.16
CA VAL A 344 40.18 18.37 75.03
C VAL A 344 40.69 17.05 75.62
#